data_AF-A0A354FDI1-F1
#
_entry.id   AF-A0A354FDI1-F1
#
_cell.length_a   1.000
_cell.length_b   1.000
_cell.length_c   1.000
_cell.angle_alpha   90.00
_cell.angle_beta   90.00
_cell.angle_gamma   90.00
#
_symmetry.space_group_name_H-M   'P 1'
#
loop_
_entity.id
_entity.type
_entity.pdbx_description
1 polymer ?
#
loop_
_entity_poly.entity_id
_entity_poly.type
_entity_poly.pdbx_seq_one_letter_code
_entity_poly.pdbx_strand_id
1 'polypeptide(L)'
;GVVLTGGTALTQGIVELAVDLLEKPVRVGYPDGISGLADVVDSPEYATGVGLLMYGSRRQYVTEEHEDALSVKALFSKVKQWFQDLF
;
A
#
# COMPACT_ATOMS: atom_id res chain seq x y z
N GLY A 1 6.39 -16.71 -14.99
CA GLY A 1 7.38 -15.73 -15.46
C GLY A 1 7.92 -14.95 -14.28
N VAL A 2 9.05 -14.29 -14.46
CA VAL A 2 9.79 -13.55 -13.42
C VAL A 2 9.66 -12.05 -13.67
N VAL A 3 9.65 -11.26 -12.61
CA VAL A 3 9.64 -9.78 -12.67
C VAL A 3 10.87 -9.26 -11.96
N LEU A 4 11.69 -8.49 -12.67
CA LEU A 4 12.81 -7.76 -12.09
C LEU A 4 12.34 -6.37 -11.68
N THR A 5 12.73 -5.93 -10.48
CA THR A 5 12.44 -4.59 -9.94
C THR A 5 13.69 -4.03 -9.27
N GLY A 6 13.64 -2.77 -8.81
CA GLY A 6 14.80 -2.06 -8.26
C GLY A 6 15.69 -1.47 -9.34
N GLY A 7 16.68 -0.65 -8.93
CA GLY A 7 17.55 0.06 -9.88
C GLY A 7 18.43 -0.87 -10.73
N THR A 8 18.81 -2.04 -10.20
CA THR A 8 19.61 -3.02 -10.96
C THR A 8 18.85 -3.64 -12.13
N ALA A 9 17.50 -3.61 -12.11
CA ALA A 9 16.68 -4.08 -13.23
C ALA A 9 16.83 -3.21 -14.49
N LEU A 10 17.43 -2.01 -14.39
CA LEU A 10 17.78 -1.15 -15.53
C LEU A 10 19.16 -1.46 -16.12
N THR A 11 19.89 -2.42 -15.55
CA THR A 11 21.20 -2.81 -16.09
C THR A 11 21.01 -3.44 -17.46
N GLN A 12 21.73 -2.92 -18.46
CA GLN A 12 21.67 -3.45 -19.82
C GLN A 12 22.01 -4.94 -19.85
N GLY A 13 21.19 -5.74 -20.55
CA GLY A 13 21.41 -7.19 -20.68
C GLY A 13 20.89 -8.03 -19.51
N ILE A 14 20.34 -7.42 -18.45
CA ILE A 14 19.92 -8.18 -17.25
C ILE A 14 18.71 -9.08 -17.53
N VAL A 15 17.82 -8.67 -18.42
CA VAL A 15 16.62 -9.44 -18.77
C VAL A 15 17.02 -10.66 -19.59
N GLU A 16 17.87 -10.47 -20.59
CA GLU A 16 18.42 -11.51 -21.44
C GLU A 16 19.17 -12.56 -20.61
N LEU A 17 20.08 -12.11 -19.74
CA LEU A 17 20.80 -12.99 -18.82
C LEU A 17 19.84 -13.76 -17.91
N ALA A 18 18.82 -13.10 -17.36
CA ALA A 18 17.85 -13.75 -16.48
C ALA A 18 16.98 -14.76 -17.24
N VAL A 19 16.62 -14.51 -18.50
CA VAL A 19 15.88 -15.48 -19.32
C VAL A 19 16.72 -16.73 -19.55
N ASP A 20 18.00 -16.55 -19.90
CA ASP A 20 18.93 -17.65 -20.14
C ASP A 20 19.16 -18.50 -18.89
N LEU A 21 19.32 -17.86 -17.72
CA LEU A 21 19.57 -18.55 -16.45
C LEU A 21 18.33 -19.23 -15.86
N LEU A 22 17.18 -18.59 -15.98
CA LEU A 22 15.96 -19.02 -15.30
C LEU A 22 15.08 -19.91 -16.17
N GLU A 23 15.31 -19.96 -17.49
CA GLU A 23 14.50 -20.69 -18.47
C GLU A 23 13.00 -20.36 -18.34
N LYS A 24 12.70 -19.11 -17.99
CA LYS A 24 11.33 -18.58 -17.84
C LYS A 24 11.24 -17.20 -18.52
N PRO A 25 10.04 -16.79 -18.97
CA PRO A 25 9.83 -15.41 -19.39
C PRO A 25 10.13 -14.43 -18.26
N VAL A 26 10.99 -13.44 -18.50
CA VAL A 26 11.38 -12.39 -17.55
C VAL A 26 11.01 -11.02 -18.13
N ARG A 27 10.61 -10.07 -17.28
CA ARG A 27 10.37 -8.67 -17.66
C ARG A 27 10.76 -7.73 -16.53
N VAL A 28 10.93 -6.45 -16.84
CA VAL A 28 11.07 -5.38 -15.84
C VAL A 28 9.69 -4.96 -15.35
N GLY A 29 9.53 -4.80 -14.03
CA GLY A 29 8.31 -4.33 -13.39
C GLY A 29 8.46 -2.88 -12.92
N TYR A 30 7.45 -2.07 -13.23
CA TYR A 30 7.36 -0.67 -12.84
C TYR A 30 6.30 -0.51 -11.74
N PRO A 31 6.47 0.42 -10.78
CA PRO A 31 5.41 0.75 -9.82
C PRO A 31 4.15 1.25 -10.54
N ASP A 32 2.97 0.93 -9.99
CA ASP A 32 1.66 1.29 -10.56
C ASP A 32 0.64 1.56 -9.42
N GLY A 33 -0.52 2.13 -9.76
CA GLY A 33 -1.63 2.39 -8.84
C GLY A 33 -1.52 3.72 -8.08
N ILE A 34 -0.74 4.66 -8.61
CA ILE A 34 -0.48 5.98 -8.04
C ILE A 34 -0.88 7.07 -9.03
N SER A 35 -1.49 8.15 -8.52
CA SER A 35 -1.90 9.33 -9.30
C SER A 35 -1.10 10.57 -8.88
N GLY A 36 -1.05 11.57 -9.76
CA GLY A 36 -0.34 12.83 -9.52
C GLY A 36 1.16 12.73 -9.77
N LEU A 37 1.90 12.05 -8.89
CA LEU A 37 3.37 11.94 -8.98
C LEU A 37 3.85 10.80 -9.90
N ALA A 38 2.94 10.20 -10.69
CA ALA A 38 3.20 8.99 -11.46
C ALA A 38 4.43 9.11 -12.37
N ASP A 39 4.56 10.22 -13.08
CA ASP A 39 5.67 10.46 -14.03
C ASP A 39 7.05 10.51 -13.35
N VAL A 40 7.11 10.93 -12.07
CA VAL A 40 8.38 11.07 -11.33
C VAL A 40 8.91 9.71 -10.87
N VAL A 41 7.99 8.79 -10.58
CA VAL A 41 8.33 7.48 -10.00
C VAL A 41 8.18 6.34 -11.01
N ASP A 42 8.07 6.66 -12.31
CA ASP A 42 8.02 5.69 -13.41
C ASP A 42 9.40 5.07 -13.69
N SER A 43 9.94 4.40 -12.67
CA SER A 43 11.16 3.62 -12.75
C SER A 43 11.09 2.46 -11.75
N PRO A 44 11.62 1.26 -12.10
CA PRO A 44 11.68 0.11 -11.20
C PRO A 44 12.42 0.38 -9.90
N GLU A 45 13.31 1.39 -9.84
CA GLU A 45 14.01 1.80 -8.61
C GLU A 45 13.06 2.26 -7.48
N TYR A 46 11.88 2.76 -7.84
CA TYR A 46 10.89 3.25 -6.87
C TYR A 46 9.88 2.19 -6.41
N ALA A 47 9.95 0.96 -6.94
CA ALA A 47 8.97 -0.11 -6.68
C ALA A 47 8.72 -0.36 -5.18
N THR A 48 9.79 -0.44 -4.38
CA THR A 48 9.68 -0.68 -2.93
C THR A 48 9.06 0.52 -2.21
N GLY A 49 9.52 1.74 -2.51
CA GLY A 49 9.03 2.96 -1.85
C GLY A 49 7.55 3.19 -2.12
N VAL A 50 7.14 3.10 -3.40
CA VAL A 50 5.73 3.20 -3.81
C VAL A 50 4.90 2.09 -3.15
N GLY A 51 5.38 0.84 -3.18
CA GLY A 51 4.68 -0.28 -2.57
C GLY A 51 4.42 -0.10 -1.06
N LEU A 52 5.41 0.43 -0.33
CA LEU A 52 5.27 0.72 1.10
C LEU A 52 4.24 1.82 1.38
N LEU A 53 4.26 2.91 0.61
CA LEU A 53 3.28 3.99 0.73
C LEU A 53 1.86 3.49 0.43
N MET A 54 1.70 2.69 -0.63
CA MET A 54 0.43 2.07 -0.99
C MET A 54 -0.06 1.12 0.10
N TYR A 55 0.83 0.32 0.69
CA TYR A 55 0.51 -0.57 1.81
C TYR A 55 0.02 0.22 3.03
N GLY A 56 0.74 1.29 3.41
CA GLY A 56 0.37 2.17 4.51
C GLY A 56 -0.98 2.85 4.29
N SER A 57 -1.16 3.45 3.11
CA SER A 57 -2.41 4.10 2.69
C SER A 57 -3.61 3.16 2.82
N ARG A 58 -3.54 1.97 2.23
CA ARG A 58 -4.62 0.97 2.32
C ARG A 58 -4.92 0.56 3.77
N ARG A 59 -3.91 0.54 4.65
CA ARG A 59 -4.08 0.16 6.06
C ARG A 59 -4.69 1.29 6.91
N GLN A 60 -4.46 2.56 6.56
CA GLN A 60 -5.17 3.69 7.18
C GLN A 60 -6.66 3.63 6.88
N TYR A 61 -7.04 3.34 5.62
CA TYR A 61 -8.46 3.18 5.25
C TYR A 61 -9.17 2.04 6.02
N VAL A 62 -8.49 0.92 6.29
CA VAL A 62 -9.08 -0.20 7.05
C VAL A 62 -9.32 0.15 8.53
N THR A 63 -8.66 1.19 9.05
CA THR A 63 -8.82 1.60 10.47
C THR A 63 -9.97 2.59 10.67
N GLU A 64 -10.49 3.22 9.61
CA GLU A 64 -11.56 4.23 9.70
C GLU A 64 -13.00 3.68 9.55
N GLU A 65 -13.19 2.40 9.22
CA GLU A 65 -14.54 1.87 8.92
C GLU A 65 -15.35 1.31 10.11
N HIS A 66 -15.03 1.62 11.38
CA HIS A 66 -15.84 1.12 12.51
C HIS A 66 -15.99 2.01 13.76
N GLU A 67 -15.96 3.35 13.69
CA GLU A 67 -16.09 4.15 14.93
C GLU A 67 -17.12 5.28 15.00
N ASP A 68 -17.91 5.61 13.97
CA ASP A 68 -18.83 6.74 14.12
C ASP A 68 -20.17 6.40 14.81
N ALA A 69 -20.72 5.20 14.61
CA ALA A 69 -22.00 4.83 15.22
C ALA A 69 -21.86 4.29 16.66
N LEU A 70 -20.71 3.70 17.00
CA LEU A 70 -20.45 3.10 18.32
C LEU A 70 -19.99 4.14 19.35
N SER A 71 -19.22 5.15 18.93
CA SER A 71 -18.71 6.22 19.81
C SER A 71 -19.84 7.09 20.36
N VAL A 72 -20.75 7.58 19.51
CA VAL A 72 -21.86 8.46 19.94
C VAL A 72 -22.84 7.72 20.86
N LYS A 73 -23.10 6.43 20.59
CA LYS A 73 -23.97 5.58 21.43
C LYS A 73 -23.31 5.24 22.77
N ALA A 74 -21.99 5.04 22.79
CA ALA A 74 -21.20 4.83 24.01
C ALA A 74 -21.05 6.11 24.86
N LEU A 75 -21.06 7.28 24.23
CA LEU A 75 -21.08 8.57 24.94
C LEU A 75 -22.48 8.83 25.54
N PHE A 76 -23.55 8.56 24.78
CA PHE A 76 -24.91 8.73 25.27
C PHE A 76 -25.24 7.75 26.41
N SER A 77 -24.69 6.53 26.39
CA SER A 77 -24.87 5.58 27.48
C SER A 77 -24.16 6.02 28.77
N LYS A 78 -22.96 6.62 28.67
CA LYS A 78 -22.24 7.17 29.83
C LYS A 78 -22.97 8.36 30.46
N VAL A 79 -23.54 9.25 29.64
CA VAL A 79 -24.36 10.38 30.14
C VAL A 79 -25.64 9.89 30.80
N LYS A 80 -26.30 8.88 30.21
CA LYS A 80 -27.51 8.27 30.78
C LYS A 80 -27.24 7.59 32.13
N GLN A 81 -26.14 6.85 32.24
CA GLN A 81 -25.76 6.18 33.48
C GLN A 81 -25.50 7.19 34.61
N TRP A 82 -24.76 8.26 34.32
CA TRP A 82 -24.49 9.33 35.29
C TRP A 82 -25.78 10.00 35.80
N PHE A 83 -26.77 10.19 34.92
CA PHE A 83 -28.04 10.81 35.31
C PHE A 83 -28.89 9.88 36.20
N GLN A 84 -28.79 8.57 36.01
CA GLN A 84 -29.45 7.57 36.87
C GLN A 84 -28.77 7.42 38.24
N ASP A 85 -27.49 7.77 38.34
CA ASP A 85 -26.74 7.66 39.59
C ASP A 85 -26.91 8.92 40.48
N LEU A 86 -27.46 10.02 39.96
CA LEU A 86 -27.61 11.32 40.66
C LEU A 86 -29.05 11.72 41.01
N PHE A 87 -30.05 11.01 40.47
CA PHE A 87 -31.48 11.20 40.76
C PHE A 87 -32.10 9.87 41.17
#